data_AF-A0A3D3FCW5-F1
#
_entry.id   AF-A0A3D3FCW5-F1
#
_cell.length_a   1.000
_cell.length_b   1.000
_cell.length_c   1.000
_cell.angle_alpha   90.00
_cell.angle_beta   90.00
_cell.angle_gamma   90.00
#
_symmetry.space_group_name_H-M   'P 1'
#
loop_
_entity.id
_entity.type
_entity.pdbx_description
1 polymer ?
#
loop_
_entity_poly.entity_id
_entity_poly.type
_entity_poly.pdbx_seq_one_letter_code
_entity_poly.pdbx_strand_id
1 'polypeptide(L)'
;PCHQFVGDDQWIMGNVLDGTYDHDMKNRFAAANVYTKEDCKNCWAKFYCSGGCNANNYKYERNILKPHKITCKLEQKRLECAIMIQAAMAE
;
A
#
# COMPACT_ATOMS: atom_id res chain seq x y z
N PRO A 1 -4.12 8.69 3.93
CA PRO A 1 -5.32 8.05 3.36
C PRO A 1 -5.62 8.59 1.96
N CYS A 2 -6.51 7.95 1.20
CA CYS A 2 -6.91 8.35 -0.15
C CYS A 2 -8.44 8.29 -0.28
N HIS A 3 -8.96 8.54 -1.49
CA HIS A 3 -10.40 8.53 -1.77
C HIS A 3 -11.14 7.25 -1.36
N GLN A 4 -10.47 6.10 -1.31
CA GLN A 4 -11.05 4.81 -0.88
C GLN A 4 -11.39 4.75 0.63
N PHE A 5 -10.94 5.72 1.41
CA PHE A 5 -11.27 5.86 2.84
C PHE A 5 -12.37 6.90 3.09
N VAL A 6 -12.84 7.59 2.05
CA VAL A 6 -13.97 8.54 2.19
C VAL A 6 -15.23 7.76 2.54
N GLY A 7 -15.97 8.24 3.54
CA GLY A 7 -17.15 7.57 4.10
C GLY A 7 -16.84 6.70 5.32
N ASP A 8 -15.60 6.67 5.80
CA ASP A 8 -15.21 6.03 7.04
C ASP A 8 -14.63 7.06 8.01
N ASP A 9 -15.46 7.50 8.96
CA ASP A 9 -15.15 8.62 9.87
C ASP A 9 -13.88 8.38 10.70
N GLN A 10 -13.48 7.12 10.92
CA GLN A 10 -12.25 6.79 11.65
C GLN A 10 -10.97 7.21 10.90
N TRP A 11 -11.08 7.56 9.62
CA TRP A 11 -9.97 7.99 8.76
C TRP A 11 -10.01 9.49 8.44
N ILE A 12 -10.90 10.25 9.07
CA ILE A 12 -10.90 11.70 9.00
C ILE A 12 -9.63 12.21 9.70
N MET A 13 -8.81 12.94 8.96
CA MET A 13 -7.57 13.55 9.46
C MET A 13 -7.76 15.01 9.90
N GLY A 14 -9.02 15.44 10.02
CA GLY A 14 -9.43 16.80 10.35
C GLY A 14 -9.83 17.62 9.13
N ASN A 15 -9.74 18.95 9.20
CA ASN A 15 -10.37 19.86 8.24
C ASN A 15 -9.44 21.00 7.81
N VAL A 16 -9.40 21.23 6.49
CA VAL A 16 -8.55 22.26 5.85
C VAL A 16 -8.99 23.69 6.14
N LEU A 17 -10.26 23.90 6.51
CA LEU A 17 -10.83 25.23 6.76
C LEU A 17 -10.54 25.74 8.17
N ASP A 18 -10.42 24.83 9.14
CA ASP A 18 -10.19 25.17 10.55
C ASP A 18 -8.79 24.78 11.04
N GLY A 19 -8.00 24.07 10.21
CA GLY A 19 -6.65 23.68 10.54
C GLY A 19 -6.57 22.58 11.61
N THR A 20 -7.68 21.91 11.91
CA THR A 20 -7.64 20.71 12.75
C THR A 20 -6.96 19.60 11.94
N TYR A 21 -5.75 19.21 12.32
CA TYR A 21 -5.01 18.16 11.64
C TYR A 21 -4.58 17.07 12.60
N ASP A 22 -4.96 15.84 12.30
CA ASP A 22 -4.48 14.65 13.01
C ASP A 22 -3.09 14.25 12.48
N HIS A 23 -2.06 14.80 13.10
CA HIS A 23 -0.67 14.50 12.78
C HIS A 23 -0.26 13.07 13.14
N ASP A 24 -0.91 12.44 14.13
CA ASP A 24 -0.62 11.07 14.53
C ASP A 24 -1.14 10.08 13.49
N MET A 25 -2.36 10.29 12.98
CA MET A 25 -2.88 9.53 11.84
C MET A 25 -2.01 9.74 10.59
N LYS A 26 -1.58 10.98 10.32
CA LYS A 26 -0.65 11.28 9.22
C LYS A 26 0.64 10.45 9.36
N ASN A 27 1.25 10.43 10.54
CA ASN A 27 2.49 9.71 10.80
C ASN A 27 2.30 8.19 10.71
N ARG A 28 1.21 7.66 11.29
CA ARG A 28 0.82 6.24 11.20
C ARG A 28 0.63 5.80 9.76
N PHE A 29 -0.03 6.59 8.92
CA PHE A 29 -0.25 6.25 7.52
C PHE A 29 1.05 6.34 6.69
N ALA A 30 1.90 7.35 6.95
CA ALA A 30 3.20 7.49 6.31
C ALA A 30 4.14 6.32 6.65
N ALA A 31 4.02 5.77 7.85
CA ALA A 31 4.76 4.57 8.26
C ALA A 31 4.28 3.31 7.55
N ALA A 32 3.16 3.28 6.82
CA ALA A 32 2.65 2.07 6.16
C ALA A 32 3.31 1.83 4.78
N ASN A 33 4.56 1.39 4.79
CA ASN A 33 5.41 1.22 3.61
C ASN A 33 6.14 -0.14 3.58
N VAL A 34 6.95 -0.37 2.55
CA VAL A 34 7.64 -1.66 2.29
C VAL A 34 8.60 -2.08 3.40
N TYR A 35 9.11 -1.16 4.21
CA TYR A 35 10.08 -1.45 5.25
C TYR A 35 9.42 -1.85 6.59
N THR A 36 8.19 -1.41 6.82
CA THR A 36 7.49 -1.61 8.10
C THR A 36 6.49 -2.76 8.05
N LYS A 37 6.00 -3.12 6.87
CA LYS A 37 5.12 -4.28 6.67
C LYS A 37 5.96 -5.57 6.70
N GLU A 38 5.70 -6.45 7.66
CA GLU A 38 6.50 -7.66 7.90
C GLU A 38 6.58 -8.56 6.65
N ASP A 39 5.44 -8.81 6.00
CA ASP A 39 5.37 -9.59 4.75
C ASP A 39 6.18 -8.96 3.60
N CYS A 40 6.33 -7.63 3.59
CA CYS A 40 7.09 -6.93 2.54
C CYS A 40 8.61 -7.02 2.75
N LYS A 41 9.10 -7.10 4.00
CA LYS A 41 10.54 -7.13 4.30
C LYS A 41 11.25 -8.29 3.58
N ASN A 42 10.58 -9.45 3.54
CA ASN A 42 11.07 -10.71 2.96
C ASN A 42 10.58 -10.95 1.52
N CYS A 43 9.91 -9.98 0.88
CA CYS A 43 9.37 -10.12 -0.46
C CYS A 43 10.38 -9.66 -1.53
N TRP A 44 10.64 -10.50 -2.53
CA TRP A 44 11.54 -10.18 -3.65
C TRP A 44 11.05 -8.97 -4.48
N ALA A 45 9.73 -8.80 -4.58
CA ALA A 45 9.11 -7.78 -5.41
C ALA A 45 9.03 -6.38 -4.76
N LYS A 46 9.50 -6.22 -3.51
CA LYS A 46 9.22 -5.02 -2.69
C LYS A 46 9.62 -3.69 -3.33
N PHE A 47 10.72 -3.67 -4.09
CA PHE A 47 11.21 -2.46 -4.77
C PHE A 47 10.55 -2.20 -6.12
N TYR A 48 9.79 -3.16 -6.64
CA TYR A 48 8.95 -2.95 -7.81
C TYR A 48 7.52 -2.57 -7.42
N CYS A 49 6.94 -3.22 -6.41
CA CYS A 49 5.51 -3.13 -6.12
C CYS A 49 5.11 -2.01 -5.13
N SER A 50 6.09 -1.33 -4.51
CA SER A 50 5.86 -0.25 -3.54
C SER A 50 5.01 -0.62 -2.29
N GLY A 51 4.80 -1.92 -2.02
CA GLY A 51 4.17 -2.40 -0.78
C GLY A 51 2.64 -2.47 -0.82
N GLY A 52 2.05 -2.43 -2.02
CA GLY A 52 0.62 -2.66 -2.26
C GLY A 52 -0.31 -1.53 -1.80
N CYS A 53 -1.61 -1.73 -2.01
CA CYS A 53 -2.65 -0.75 -1.71
C CYS A 53 -3.08 -0.79 -0.23
N ASN A 54 -2.80 0.28 0.51
CA ASN A 54 -3.21 0.40 1.93
C ASN A 54 -4.74 0.35 2.14
N ALA A 55 -5.53 0.78 1.16
CA ALA A 55 -7.00 0.68 1.23
C ALA A 55 -7.48 -0.78 1.15
N ASN A 56 -6.90 -1.59 0.26
CA ASN A 56 -7.22 -3.02 0.19
C ASN A 56 -6.79 -3.74 1.47
N ASN A 57 -5.60 -3.44 1.98
CA ASN A 57 -5.11 -3.98 3.24
C ASN A 57 -6.12 -3.69 4.37
N TYR A 58 -6.57 -2.43 4.48
CA TYR A 58 -7.57 -2.10 5.50
C TYR A 58 -8.93 -2.77 5.27
N LYS A 59 -9.44 -2.77 4.03
CA LYS A 59 -10.75 -3.34 3.70
C LYS A 59 -10.85 -4.84 3.99
N TYR A 60 -9.81 -5.60 3.62
CA TYR A 60 -9.83 -7.06 3.71
C TYR A 60 -9.13 -7.62 4.95
N GLU A 61 -8.10 -6.93 5.46
CA GLU A 61 -7.31 -7.39 6.60
C GLU A 61 -7.56 -6.58 7.88
N ARG A 62 -8.36 -5.51 7.81
CA ARG A 62 -8.61 -4.54 8.91
C ARG A 62 -7.32 -3.91 9.46
N ASN A 63 -6.24 -3.91 8.68
CA ASN A 63 -4.96 -3.38 9.07
C ASN A 63 -4.17 -2.89 7.85
N ILE A 64 -3.84 -1.59 7.79
CA ILE A 64 -3.06 -0.99 6.70
C ILE A 64 -1.64 -1.58 6.57
N LEU A 65 -1.09 -2.15 7.65
CA LEU A 65 0.24 -2.77 7.71
C LEU A 65 0.24 -4.25 7.30
N LYS A 66 -0.93 -4.86 7.06
CA LYS A 66 -1.05 -6.25 6.63
C LYS A 66 -1.40 -6.33 5.15
N PRO A 67 -0.45 -6.67 4.26
CA PRO A 67 -0.72 -6.77 2.84
C PRO A 67 -1.81 -7.80 2.52
N HIS A 68 -2.77 -7.44 1.67
CA HIS A 68 -3.78 -8.39 1.21
C HIS A 68 -3.18 -9.40 0.21
N LYS A 69 -3.03 -10.64 0.64
CA LYS A 69 -2.19 -11.67 -0.02
C LYS A 69 -2.53 -11.93 -1.49
N ILE A 70 -3.82 -11.95 -1.85
CA ILE A 70 -4.24 -12.20 -3.24
C ILE A 70 -3.71 -11.10 -4.17
N THR A 71 -3.82 -9.84 -3.75
CA THR A 71 -3.32 -8.71 -4.56
C THR A 71 -1.79 -8.72 -4.67
N CYS A 72 -1.07 -9.15 -3.64
CA CYS A 72 0.38 -9.33 -3.70
C CYS A 72 0.77 -10.39 -4.73
N LYS A 73 0.04 -11.51 -4.81
CA LYS A 73 0.33 -12.58 -5.78
C LYS A 73 0.06 -12.15 -7.22
N LEU A 74 -1.03 -11.42 -7.45
CA LEU A 74 -1.32 -10.83 -8.76
C LEU A 74 -0.25 -9.84 -9.18
N GLU A 75 0.21 -8.98 -8.26
CA GLU A 75 1.28 -8.02 -8.54
C GLU A 75 2.62 -8.71 -8.83
N GLN A 76 2.99 -9.72 -8.05
CA GLN A 76 4.19 -10.53 -8.31
C GLN A 76 4.15 -11.13 -9.72
N LYS A 77 3.00 -11.70 -10.13
CA LYS A 77 2.86 -12.26 -11.49
C LYS A 77 2.94 -11.18 -12.58
N ARG A 78 2.33 -10.00 -12.37
CA ARG A 78 2.45 -8.87 -13.31
C ARG A 78 3.91 -8.46 -13.49
N LEU A 79 4.68 -8.42 -12.40
CA LEU A 79 6.10 -8.09 -12.43
C LEU A 79 6.93 -9.15 -13.14
N GLU A 80 6.68 -10.44 -12.88
CA GLU A 80 7.32 -11.53 -13.63
C GLU A 80 7.08 -11.39 -15.14
N CYS A 81 5.83 -11.13 -15.55
CA CYS A 81 5.52 -10.91 -16.97
C CYS A 81 6.22 -9.67 -17.53
N ALA A 82 6.23 -8.55 -16.80
CA ALA A 82 6.87 -7.32 -17.25
C ALA A 82 8.39 -7.48 -17.42
N ILE A 83 9.05 -8.16 -16.48
CA ILE A 83 10.48 -8.48 -16.56
C ILE A 83 10.76 -9.36 -17.78
N MET A 84 9.92 -10.37 -18.03
CA MET A 84 10.08 -11.23 -19.21
C MET A 84 9.92 -10.46 -20.53
N ILE A 85 8.96 -9.52 -20.60
CA ILE A 85 8.78 -8.66 -21.78
C ILE A 85 10.06 -7.84 -22.02
N GLN A 86 10.62 -7.21 -20.98
CA GLN A 86 11.88 -6.46 -21.12
C GLN A 86 13.05 -7.36 -21.54
N ALA A 87 13.15 -8.57 -20.99
CA ALA A 87 14.19 -9.53 -21.37
C ALA A 87 14.07 -9.96 -22.85
N ALA A 88 12.85 -10.20 -23.34
CA ALA A 88 12.59 -10.55 -24.73
C ALA A 88 12.83 -9.38 -25.71
N MET A 89 12.81 -8.14 -25.23
CA MET A 89 13.07 -6.93 -26.02
C MET A 89 14.53 -6.47 -25.98
N ALA A 90 15.39 -7.09 -25.15
CA ALA A 90 16.77 -6.66 -24.93
C ALA A 90 17.76 -7.13 -26.02
N GLU A 91 17.25 -7.54 -27.19
CA GLU A 91 18.01 -7.89 -28.39
C GLU A 91 18.32 -6.67 -29.25
#